data_AF-A0A645JFI1-F1
#
_entry.id   AF-A0A645JFI1-F1
#
_cell.length_a   1.000
_cell.length_b   1.000
_cell.length_c   1.000
_cell.angle_alpha   90.00
_cell.angle_beta   90.00
_cell.angle_gamma   90.00
#
_symmetry.space_group_name_H-M   'P 1'
#
loop_
_entity.id
_entity.type
_entity.pdbx_description
1 polymer ?
#
loop_
_entity_poly.entity_id
_entity_poly.type
_entity_poly.pdbx_seq_one_letter_code
_entity_poly.pdbx_strand_id
1 'polypeptide(L)' 'MQALKAAGIERVIECGPGKVLAGLNKRIDDSLPAVALVDEASLQAALNN' A
#
# COMPACT_ATOMS: atom_id res chain seq x y z
N MET A 1 -10.84 3.72 1.54
CA MET A 1 -9.78 4.44 2.27
C MET A 1 -10.26 5.07 3.57
N GLN A 2 -11.39 5.78 3.58
CA GLN A 2 -11.95 6.42 4.79
C GLN A 2 -12.03 5.49 6.03
N ALA A 3 -12.57 4.26 5.89
CA ALA A 3 -12.67 3.31 7.01
C ALA A 3 -11.30 2.86 7.56
N LEU A 4 -10.32 2.61 6.69
CA LEU A 4 -8.95 2.25 7.11
C LEU A 4 -8.28 3.41 7.85
N LYS A 5 -8.46 4.64 7.37
CA LYS A 5 -7.95 5.84 8.04
C LYS A 5 -8.64 6.07 9.39
N ALA A 6 -9.96 5.86 9.46
CA ALA A 6 -10.70 5.93 10.71
C ALA A 6 -10.25 4.87 11.72
N ALA A 7 -9.74 3.74 11.24
CA ALA A 7 -9.11 2.72 12.08
C ALA A 7 -7.64 3.01 12.42
N GLY A 8 -7.10 4.18 12.05
CA GLY A 8 -5.72 4.57 12.34
C GLY A 8 -4.66 3.90 11.46
N ILE A 9 -5.04 3.31 10.33
CA ILE A 9 -4.08 2.73 9.39
C ILE A 9 -3.36 3.85 8.62
N GLU A 10 -2.03 3.82 8.66
CA GLU A 10 -1.17 4.84 8.03
C GLU A 10 -0.43 4.34 6.78
N ARG A 11 -0.36 3.01 6.60
CA ARG A 11 0.24 2.37 5.42
C ARG A 11 -0.54 1.12 5.03
N VAL A 12 -0.67 0.90 3.74
CA VAL A 12 -1.28 -0.31 3.16
C VAL A 12 -0.25 -1.04 2.31
N ILE A 13 -0.24 -2.37 2.41
CA ILE A 13 0.65 -3.23 1.62
C ILE A 13 -0.20 -4.18 0.77
N GLU A 14 0.00 -4.17 -0.54
CA GLU A 14 -0.55 -5.14 -1.49
C GLU A 14 0.41 -6.33 -1.57
N CYS A 15 0.01 -7.46 -0.97
CA CYS A 15 0.78 -8.71 -0.99
C CYS A 15 0.35 -9.56 -2.20
N GLY A 16 1.07 -9.46 -3.31
CA GLY A 16 0.78 -10.24 -4.51
C GLY A 16 1.42 -9.64 -5.77
N PRO A 17 1.44 -10.40 -6.88
CA PRO A 17 2.00 -9.91 -8.14
C PRO A 17 1.19 -8.73 -8.69
N GLY A 18 1.88 -7.74 -9.24
CA GLY A 18 1.26 -6.55 -9.84
C GLY A 18 1.14 -5.38 -8.87
N LYS A 19 0.37 -4.36 -9.27
CA LYS A 19 0.21 -3.08 -8.52
C LYS A 19 -1.23 -2.57 -8.61
N VAL A 20 -2.19 -3.49 -8.66
CA VAL A 20 -3.57 -3.15 -9.00
C VAL A 20 -4.20 -2.41 -7.83
N LEU A 21 -4.15 -2.98 -6.62
CA LEU A 21 -4.73 -2.36 -5.44
C LEU A 21 -3.99 -1.08 -5.06
N ALA A 22 -2.66 -1.06 -5.14
CA ALA A 22 -1.85 0.14 -4.91
C ALA A 22 -2.17 1.26 -5.93
N GLY A 23 -2.39 0.91 -7.20
CA GLY A 23 -2.82 1.85 -8.23
C GLY A 23 -4.24 2.38 -8.03
N LEU A 24 -5.18 1.51 -7.65
CA LEU A 24 -6.56 1.89 -7.32
C LEU A 24 -6.59 2.80 -6.08
N ASN A 25 -5.79 2.49 -5.07
CA ASN A 25 -5.65 3.29 -3.87
C ASN A 25 -5.35 4.75 -4.20
N LYS A 26 -4.31 5.00 -5.02
CA LYS A 26 -3.92 6.35 -5.44
C LYS A 26 -5.04 7.11 -6.16
N ARG A 27 -5.89 6.41 -6.92
CA ARG A 27 -7.06 7.01 -7.61
C ARG A 27 -8.22 7.33 -6.66
N ILE A 28 -8.33 6.59 -5.56
CA ILE A 28 -9.39 6.76 -4.56
C ILE A 28 -9.00 7.84 -3.54
N ASP A 29 -7.79 7.76 -3.00
CA ASP A 29 -7.24 8.67 -1.97
C ASP A 29 -5.71 8.55 -1.95
N ASP A 30 -5.02 9.58 -2.43
CA ASP A 30 -3.56 9.67 -2.47
C ASP A 30 -2.92 9.89 -1.08
N SER A 31 -3.71 10.22 -0.06
CA SER A 31 -3.16 10.54 1.27
C SER A 31 -2.94 9.35 2.20
N LEU A 32 -3.44 8.15 1.86
CA LEU A 32 -3.05 6.90 2.57
C LEU A 32 -2.13 6.09 1.65
N PRO A 33 -0.80 6.09 1.87
CA PRO A 33 0.14 5.41 0.97
C PRO A 33 -0.09 3.89 0.90
N ALA A 34 -0.04 3.35 -0.31
CA ALA A 34 -0.10 1.91 -0.58
C ALA A 34 1.11 1.46 -1.41
N VAL A 35 1.76 0.38 -0.99
CA VAL A 35 2.94 -0.21 -1.65
C VAL A 35 2.62 -1.64 -2.06
N ALA A 36 3.11 -2.06 -3.23
CA ALA A 36 2.94 -3.43 -3.71
C ALA A 36 4.23 -4.25 -3.56
N LEU A 37 4.10 -5.45 -3.02
CA LEU A 37 5.20 -6.41 -2.84
C LEU A 37 5.34 -7.30 -4.08
N VAL A 38 6.09 -6.80 -5.05
CA VAL A 38 6.25 -7.44 -6.37
C VAL A 38 7.55 -8.22 -6.52
N ASP A 39 8.54 -7.95 -5.66
CA ASP A 39 9.87 -8.56 -5.67
C ASP A 39 10.54 -8.42 -4.29
N GLU A 40 11.71 -9.04 -4.14
CA GLU A 40 12.49 -8.99 -2.90
C GLU A 40 12.88 -7.55 -2.52
N ALA A 41 13.19 -6.69 -3.49
CA ALA A 41 13.54 -5.30 -3.22
C ALA A 41 12.38 -4.52 -2.59
N SER A 42 11.16 -4.70 -3.11
CA SER A 42 9.94 -4.10 -2.57
C SER A 42 9.59 -4.62 -1.17
N LEU A 43 9.89 -5.90 -0.89
CA LEU A 43 9.75 -6.47 0.44
C LEU A 43 10.73 -5.86 1.45
N GLN A 44 12.02 -5.77 1.08
CA GLN A 44 13.03 -5.13 1.93
C GLN A 44 12.69 -3.66 2.20
N ALA A 45 12.21 -2.94 1.18
CA ALA A 45 11.78 -1.56 1.34
C ALA A 45 10.58 -1.42 2.31
N ALA A 46 9.67 -2.40 2.34
CA ALA A 46 8.52 -2.41 3.24
C ALA A 46 8.89 -2.75 4.69
N LEU A 47 9.99 -3.47 4.92
CA LEU A 47 10.45 -3.88 6.26
C LEU A 47 11.34 -2.83 6.95
N ASN A 48 12.09 -2.03 6.18
CA ASN A 48 13.13 -1.14 6.70
C ASN A 48 12.65 0.32 6.89
N ASN A 49 11.37 0.54 7.15
CA ASN A 49 10.69 1.84 7.12
C ASN A 49 9.60 1.90 8.20
#